data_AF-A0A7X8EST4-F1
#
_entry.id   AF-A0A7X8EST4-F1
#
_cell.length_a   1.000
_cell.length_b   1.000
_cell.length_c   1.000
_cell.angle_alpha   90.00
_cell.angle_beta   90.00
_cell.angle_gamma   90.00
#
_symmetry.space_group_name_H-M   'P 1'
#
loop_
_entity.id
_entity.type
_entity.pdbx_description
1 polymer ?
#
loop_
_entity_poly.entity_id
_entity_poly.type
_entity_poly.pdbx_seq_one_letter_code
_entity_poly.pdbx_strand_id
1 'polypeptide(L)'
;PLFLVHDNIFDVDQDTLVQCLNYAYKKEEEFQDFQYILTLNRDKIENEERKNLIKMDIDKHRVAIFTKEKKFLKKDYQEKKIQH
;
A
#
# COMPACT_ATOMS: atom_id res chain seq x y z
N PRO A 1 17.22 -11.13 -3.39
CA PRO A 1 16.78 -9.74 -3.73
C PRO A 1 16.71 -8.91 -2.45
N LEU A 2 17.27 -7.68 -2.45
CA LEU A 2 17.30 -6.81 -1.26
C LEU A 2 16.08 -5.88 -1.15
N PHE A 3 15.25 -5.82 -2.19
CA PHE A 3 14.00 -5.07 -2.16
C PHE A 3 12.93 -5.74 -3.01
N LEU A 4 11.66 -5.42 -2.71
CA LEU A 4 10.50 -5.84 -3.48
C LEU A 4 9.49 -4.69 -3.55
N VAL A 5 8.93 -4.47 -4.74
CA VAL A 5 7.88 -3.47 -4.96
C VAL A 5 6.64 -4.19 -5.47
N HIS A 6 5.51 -3.98 -4.80
CA HIS A 6 4.24 -4.53 -5.21
C HIS A 6 3.22 -3.40 -5.42
N ASP A 7 2.70 -3.33 -6.65
CA ASP A 7 1.65 -2.41 -7.03
C ASP A 7 0.31 -3.12 -7.07
N ASN A 8 -0.70 -2.57 -6.37
CA ASN A 8 -2.09 -3.03 -6.38
C ASN A 8 -2.28 -4.55 -6.16
N ILE A 9 -1.39 -5.20 -5.40
CA ILE A 9 -1.46 -6.65 -5.16
C ILE A 9 -2.68 -7.07 -4.34
N PHE A 10 -3.22 -6.16 -3.53
CA PHE A 10 -4.38 -6.44 -2.70
C PHE A 10 -5.69 -6.08 -3.40
N ASP A 11 -5.95 -6.76 -4.52
CA ASP A 11 -7.32 -6.96 -5.01
C ASP A 11 -7.92 -8.20 -4.35
N VAL A 12 -7.86 -8.20 -3.03
CA VAL A 12 -8.34 -9.24 -2.13
C VAL A 12 -9.38 -8.63 -1.20
N ASP A 13 -10.13 -9.47 -0.49
CA ASP A 13 -11.06 -8.99 0.53
C ASP A 13 -10.34 -8.26 1.68
N GLN A 14 -11.11 -7.52 2.48
CA GLN A 14 -10.57 -6.67 3.53
C GLN A 14 -9.87 -7.45 4.65
N ASP A 15 -10.39 -8.62 5.02
CA ASP A 15 -9.79 -9.44 6.09
C ASP A 15 -8.41 -9.94 5.65
N THR A 16 -8.31 -10.40 4.40
CA THR A 16 -7.04 -10.82 3.80
C THR A 16 -6.05 -9.66 3.72
N LEU A 17 -6.48 -8.47 3.29
CA LEU A 17 -5.63 -7.28 3.26
C LEU A 17 -5.04 -6.97 4.64
N VAL A 18 -5.88 -6.94 5.68
CA VAL A 18 -5.45 -6.69 7.07
C VAL A 18 -4.44 -7.73 7.53
N GLN A 19 -4.68 -9.02 7.25
CA GLN A 19 -3.74 -10.09 7.60
C GLN A 19 -2.40 -9.91 6.90
N CYS A 20 -2.39 -9.55 5.61
CA CYS A 20 -1.17 -9.31 4.86
C CYS A 20 -0.37 -8.13 5.40
N LEU A 21 -1.02 -7.01 5.76
CA LEU A 21 -0.34 -5.85 6.36
C LEU A 21 0.27 -6.19 7.72
N ASN A 22 -0.47 -6.91 8.56
CA ASN A 22 0.01 -7.34 9.86
C ASN A 22 1.17 -8.35 9.75
N TYR A 23 1.13 -9.21 8.74
CA TYR A 23 2.24 -10.12 8.44
C TYR A 23 3.48 -9.37 7.96
N ALA A 24 3.32 -8.40 7.05
CA ALA A 24 4.41 -7.57 6.56
C ALA A 24 5.10 -6.81 7.70
N TYR A 25 4.31 -6.19 8.58
CA TYR A 25 4.82 -5.50 9.77
C TYR A 25 5.60 -6.42 10.71
N LYS A 26 5.07 -7.63 10.98
CA LYS A 26 5.82 -8.63 11.76
C LYS A 26 7.15 -9.01 11.12
N LYS A 27 7.18 -9.11 9.79
CA LYS A 27 8.41 -9.46 9.05
C LYS A 27 9.44 -8.35 9.05
N GLU A 28 9.01 -7.09 9.04
CA GLU A 28 9.90 -5.94 9.23
C GLU A 28 10.62 -5.98 10.59
N GLU A 29 9.93 -6.41 11.66
CA GLU A 29 10.56 -6.57 12.98
C GLU A 29 11.60 -7.70 13.01
N GLU A 30 11.43 -8.74 12.17
CA GLU A 30 12.32 -9.92 12.09
C GLU A 30 13.52 -9.71 11.14
N PHE A 31 13.37 -8.90 10.09
CA PHE A 31 14.35 -8.76 9.01
C PHE A 31 14.62 -7.28 8.70
N GLN A 32 15.87 -6.84 8.86
CA GLN A 32 16.30 -5.46 8.59
C GLN A 32 17.08 -5.29 7.28
N ASP A 33 17.44 -6.39 6.62
CA ASP A 33 18.24 -6.42 5.40
C ASP A 33 17.39 -6.41 4.11
N PHE A 34 16.08 -6.21 4.24
CA PHE A 34 15.13 -6.25 3.13
C PHE A 34 14.18 -5.05 3.15
N GLN A 35 14.01 -4.41 2.00
CA GLN A 35 13.06 -3.31 1.84
C GLN A 35 11.82 -3.74 1.06
N TYR A 36 10.65 -3.66 1.68
CA TYR A 36 9.38 -3.93 1.02
C TYR A 36 8.57 -2.64 0.80
N ILE A 37 8.31 -2.31 -0.46
CA ILE A 37 7.51 -1.14 -0.85
C ILE A 37 6.18 -1.64 -1.42
N LEU A 38 5.09 -1.12 -0.87
CA LEU A 38 3.73 -1.44 -1.27
C LEU A 38 2.96 -0.16 -1.63
N THR A 39 2.14 -0.23 -2.65
CA THR A 39 1.17 0.83 -2.96
C THR A 39 -0.20 0.43 -2.39
N LEU A 40 -0.88 1.38 -1.75
CA LEU A 40 -2.22 1.18 -1.19
C LEU A 40 -3.09 2.37 -1.54
N ASN A 41 -4.36 2.09 -1.82
CA ASN A 41 -5.37 3.12 -1.82
C ASN A 41 -5.80 3.37 -0.36
N ARG A 42 -5.79 4.64 0.08
CA ARG A 42 -6.03 5.00 1.49
C ARG A 42 -7.44 4.60 1.95
N ASP A 43 -8.42 4.74 1.09
CA ASP A 43 -9.82 4.35 1.30
C ASP A 43 -9.97 2.86 1.60
N LYS A 44 -9.12 1.99 1.03
CA LYS A 44 -9.15 0.55 1.30
C LYS A 44 -8.78 0.20 2.75
N ILE A 45 -7.98 1.02 3.44
CA ILE A 45 -7.43 0.67 4.77
C ILE A 45 -7.94 1.57 5.91
N GLU A 46 -8.53 2.72 5.60
CA GLU A 46 -8.87 3.75 6.58
C GLU A 46 -9.83 3.25 7.65
N ASN A 47 -10.84 2.47 7.26
CA ASN A 47 -11.83 1.97 8.20
C ASN A 47 -11.24 0.93 9.17
N GLU A 48 -10.33 0.11 8.66
CA GLU A 48 -9.73 -1.00 9.40
C GLU A 48 -8.65 -0.47 10.36
N GLU A 49 -7.95 0.58 9.95
CA GLU A 49 -7.07 1.37 10.81
C GLU A 49 -7.86 2.05 11.94
N ARG A 50 -9.00 2.70 11.66
CA ARG A 50 -9.87 3.30 12.71
C ARG A 50 -10.37 2.28 13.72
N LYS A 51 -10.57 1.02 13.30
CA LYS A 51 -10.95 -0.10 14.17
C LYS A 51 -9.76 -0.72 14.91
N ASN A 52 -8.54 -0.22 14.71
CA ASN A 52 -7.28 -0.75 15.25
C ASN A 52 -7.00 -2.21 14.84
N LEU A 53 -7.44 -2.63 13.65
CA LEU A 53 -7.19 -3.97 13.12
C LEU A 53 -5.81 -4.09 12.45
N ILE A 54 -5.29 -2.97 11.95
CA ILE A 54 -3.95 -2.85 11.38
C ILE A 54 -3.00 -2.45 12.51
N LYS A 55 -1.99 -3.28 12.78
CA LYS A 55 -1.00 -3.08 13.84
C LYS A 55 0.10 -2.10 13.45
N MET A 56 0.36 -2.00 12.14
CA MET A 56 1.34 -1.08 11.57
C MET A 56 0.84 0.35 11.65
N ASP A 57 1.69 1.26 12.10
CA ASP A 57 1.44 2.70 11.99
C ASP A 57 1.66 3.14 10.54
N ILE A 58 0.59 3.22 9.74
CA ILE A 58 0.67 3.52 8.31
C ILE A 58 1.34 4.87 8.07
N ASP A 59 1.05 5.89 8.90
CA ASP A 59 1.57 7.23 8.71
C ASP A 59 3.09 7.30 8.95
N LYS A 60 3.62 6.52 9.91
CA LYS A 60 5.07 6.42 10.14
C LYS A 60 5.81 5.70 9.01
N HIS A 61 5.20 4.67 8.42
CA HIS A 61 5.82 3.88 7.35
C HIS A 61 5.58 4.49 5.94
N ARG A 62 4.90 5.64 5.88
CA ARG A 62 4.53 6.28 4.63
C ARG A 62 5.68 7.05 4.00
N VAL A 63 6.15 6.56 2.86
CA VAL A 63 7.20 7.22 2.08
C VAL A 63 6.64 8.33 1.18
N ALA A 64 5.45 8.14 0.60
CA ALA A 64 4.83 9.14 -0.29
C ALA A 64 3.30 9.00 -0.35
N ILE A 65 2.63 10.10 -0.71
CA ILE A 65 1.19 10.16 -1.03
C ILE A 65 1.02 10.85 -2.38
N PHE A 66 0.17 10.27 -3.22
CA PHE A 66 -0.21 10.83 -4.50
C PHE A 66 -1.71 11.05 -4.56
N THR A 67 -2.11 12.22 -5.04
CA THR A 67 -3.51 12.61 -5.21
C THR A 67 -3.73 13.13 -6.64
N LYS A 68 -4.97 13.44 -7.00
CA LYS A 68 -5.27 14.07 -8.30
C LYS A 68 -4.61 15.45 -8.43
N GLU A 69 -4.44 16.17 -7.33
CA GLU A 69 -3.75 17.46 -7.29
C GLU A 69 -2.22 17.27 -7.24
N LYS A 70 -1.75 16.23 -6.53
CA LYS A 70 -0.33 15.89 -6.38
C LYS A 70 -0.04 14.55 -7.06
N LYS A 71 -0.05 14.56 -8.39
CA LYS A 71 0.11 13.34 -9.21
C LYS A 71 1.53 12.79 -9.13
N PHE A 72 1.65 11.46 -9.18
CA PHE A 72 2.95 10.76 -9.23
C PHE A 72 3.84 11.25 -10.37
N LEU A 73 3.29 11.29 -11.60
CA LEU A 73 4.02 11.70 -12.80
C LEU A 73 4.12 13.23 -12.99
N LYS A 74 3.57 14.03 -12.08
CA LYS A 74 3.51 15.51 -12.15
C LYS A 74 2.88 16.06 -13.45
N LYS A 75 2.13 15.25 -14.18
CA LYS A 75 1.43 15.61 -15.41
C LYS A 75 0.06 14.93 -15.46
N ASP A 76 -0.82 15.45 -16.31
CA ASP A 76 -2.09 14.80 -16.58
C ASP A 76 -1.87 13.52 -17.39
N TYR A 77 -2.47 12.42 -16.92
CA TYR A 77 -2.50 11.15 -17.62
C TYR A 77 -3.91 10.55 -17.49
N GLN A 78 -4.36 9.87 -18.54
CA GLN A 78 -5.60 9.10 -18.57
C GLN A 78 -5.30 7.76 -19.22
N GLU A 79 -5.91 6.70 -18.69
CA GLU A 79 -5.89 5.39 -19.34
C GLU A 79 -6.61 5.49 -20.69
N LYS A 80 -5.93 5.07 -21.76
CA LYS A 80 -6.59 4.93 -23.06
C LYS A 80 -7.47 3.69 -23.02
N LYS A 81 -8.78 3.87 -22.94
CA LYS A 81 -9.74 2.79 -23.24
C LYS A 81 -9.56 2.42 -24.72
N ILE A 82 -8.94 1.27 -24.98
CA ILE A 82 -8.93 0.68 -26.31
C ILE A 82 -10.35 0.10 -26.51
N GLN A 83 -11.14 0.70 -27.41
CA GLN A 83 -12.39 0.10 -27.85
C GLN A 83 -12.03 -1.08 -28.76
N HIS A 84 -12.46 -2.29 -28.36
CA HIS A 84 -12.48 -3.47 -29.22
C HIS A 84 -13.75 -3.48 -30.07
#